data_AF-A0A7S1AFX1-F1
#
_entry.id   AF-A0A7S1AFX1-F1
#
_cell.length_a   1.000
_cell.length_b   1.000
_cell.length_c   1.000
_cell.angle_alpha   90.00
_cell.angle_beta   90.00
_cell.angle_gamma   90.00
#
_symmetry.space_group_name_H-M   'P 1'
#
loop_
_entity.id
_entity.type
_entity.pdbx_description
1 polymer ?
#
loop_
_entity_poly.entity_id
_entity_poly.type
_entity_poly.pdbx_seq_one_letter_code
_entity_poly.pdbx_strand_id
1 'polypeptide(L)'
;WSLTRGANLQKFFYKTRPASSLLNCGLLTNETVPNTRLLCSGFWGLARHINYLGEIVQAVALAIPGTLVPWSLTSLLPWLYPLYYVALFVPRQKDDDEQLRLKYGDSAFEAYVQRVPYRMVPCIW
;
A
#
# COMPACT_ATOMS: atom_id res chain seq x y z
N TRP A 1 -9.46 2.58 -5.72
CA TRP A 1 -10.23 1.48 -5.10
C TRP A 1 -9.53 0.13 -5.18
N SER A 2 -9.07 -0.33 -6.36
CA SER A 2 -8.41 -1.65 -6.47
C SER A 2 -7.15 -1.78 -5.62
N LEU A 3 -6.26 -0.79 -5.64
CA LEU A 3 -5.03 -0.82 -4.81
C LEU A 3 -5.32 -0.67 -3.31
N THR A 4 -6.25 0.20 -2.94
CA THR A 4 -6.59 0.45 -1.53
C THR A 4 -7.39 -0.71 -0.94
N ARG A 5 -8.56 -0.97 -1.52
CA ARG A 5 -9.50 -1.96 -1.01
C ARG A 5 -9.08 -3.38 -1.37
N GLY A 6 -8.56 -3.61 -2.57
CA GLY A 6 -8.05 -4.93 -2.98
C GLY A 6 -6.89 -5.40 -2.11
N ALA A 7 -5.89 -4.55 -1.85
CA ALA A 7 -4.78 -4.91 -0.95
C ALA A 7 -5.25 -5.19 0.47
N ASN A 8 -6.15 -4.35 1.00
CA ASN A 8 -6.73 -4.55 2.34
C ASN A 8 -7.57 -5.82 2.44
N LEU A 9 -8.36 -6.14 1.40
CA LEU A 9 -9.12 -7.37 1.34
C LEU A 9 -8.18 -8.58 1.27
N GLN A 10 -7.17 -8.58 0.40
CA GLN A 10 -6.17 -9.66 0.35
C GLN A 10 -5.58 -9.92 1.75
N LYS A 11 -5.19 -8.87 2.48
CA LYS A 11 -4.65 -8.98 3.84
C LYS A 11 -5.69 -9.48 4.85
N PHE A 12 -6.92 -8.96 4.81
CA PHE A 12 -8.01 -9.37 5.70
C PHE A 12 -8.30 -10.86 5.56
N PHE A 13 -8.44 -11.31 4.32
CA PHE A 13 -8.77 -12.68 4.05
C PHE A 13 -7.61 -13.64 4.26
N TYR A 14 -6.37 -13.25 3.95
CA TYR A 14 -5.18 -14.00 4.35
C TYR A 14 -5.18 -14.29 5.87
N LYS A 15 -5.55 -13.30 6.68
CA LYS A 15 -5.58 -13.43 8.15
C LYS A 15 -6.76 -14.27 8.68
N THR A 16 -7.91 -14.22 8.01
CA THR A 16 -9.14 -14.88 8.48
C THR A 16 -9.34 -16.26 7.88
N ARG A 17 -8.84 -16.51 6.67
CA ARG A 17 -9.02 -17.74 5.89
C ARG A 17 -7.75 -18.10 5.10
N PRO A 18 -6.66 -18.50 5.77
CA PRO A 18 -5.38 -18.80 5.11
C PRO A 18 -5.47 -19.97 4.12
N ALA A 19 -6.38 -20.94 4.33
CA ALA A 19 -6.57 -22.10 3.46
C ALA A 19 -7.44 -21.82 2.22
N SER A 20 -8.05 -20.63 2.11
CA SER A 20 -8.90 -20.33 0.96
C SER A 20 -8.07 -19.78 -0.21
N SER A 21 -7.91 -20.57 -1.28
CA SER A 21 -7.40 -20.12 -2.60
C SER A 21 -8.32 -19.13 -3.32
N LEU A 22 -9.44 -18.78 -2.67
CA LEU A 22 -10.67 -18.30 -3.27
C LEU A 22 -10.65 -16.81 -3.63
N LEU A 23 -9.68 -16.05 -3.13
CA LEU A 23 -9.75 -14.59 -3.14
C LEU A 23 -9.46 -13.89 -4.45
N ASN A 24 -9.01 -14.65 -5.43
CA ASN A 24 -8.64 -14.09 -6.71
C ASN A 24 -9.01 -15.02 -7.88
N CYS A 25 -9.88 -16.00 -7.69
CA CYS A 25 -10.09 -17.06 -8.70
C CYS A 25 -8.76 -17.72 -9.14
N GLY A 26 -7.76 -17.80 -8.24
CA GLY A 26 -6.39 -18.25 -8.57
C GLY A 26 -5.40 -17.18 -9.04
N LEU A 27 -5.77 -15.89 -9.15
CA LEU A 27 -4.88 -14.84 -9.70
C LEU A 27 -3.79 -14.32 -8.75
N LEU A 28 -3.94 -14.39 -7.42
CA LEU A 28 -2.88 -13.99 -6.47
C LEU A 28 -2.52 -15.14 -5.55
N THR A 29 -1.22 -15.41 -5.44
CA THR A 29 -0.64 -16.32 -4.45
C THR A 29 -0.50 -15.61 -3.10
N ASN A 30 -0.54 -16.38 -2.01
CA ASN A 30 -0.29 -15.89 -0.65
C ASN A 30 1.01 -16.49 -0.14
N GLU A 31 2.12 -15.92 -0.54
CA GLU A 31 3.46 -16.29 -0.08
C GLU A 31 3.89 -15.40 1.07
N THR A 32 4.58 -15.98 2.04
CA THR A 32 5.07 -15.26 3.20
C THR A 32 6.57 -15.46 3.39
N VAL A 33 7.19 -14.59 4.19
CA VAL A 33 8.53 -14.85 4.69
C VAL A 33 8.50 -16.12 5.56
N PRO A 34 9.45 -17.07 5.40
CA PRO A 34 9.46 -18.34 6.13
C PRO A 34 9.30 -18.16 7.64
N ASN A 35 8.48 -19.00 8.28
CA ASN A 35 8.18 -18.95 9.72
C ASN A 35 7.49 -17.66 10.20
N THR A 36 6.97 -16.83 9.30
CA THR A 36 6.25 -15.59 9.65
C THR A 36 4.89 -15.50 8.98
N ARG A 37 4.11 -14.49 9.40
CA ARG A 37 2.85 -14.09 8.75
C ARG A 37 3.00 -12.84 7.88
N LEU A 38 4.22 -12.52 7.44
CA LEU A 38 4.50 -11.38 6.56
C LEU A 38 4.21 -11.78 5.12
N LEU A 39 3.10 -11.28 4.58
CA LEU A 39 2.67 -11.50 3.21
C LEU A 39 3.58 -10.71 2.26
N CYS A 40 4.19 -11.40 1.29
CA CYS A 40 5.15 -10.82 0.34
C CYS A 40 4.75 -11.06 -1.13
N SER A 41 3.47 -11.31 -1.40
CA SER A 41 2.94 -11.61 -2.73
C SER A 41 1.63 -10.88 -3.02
N GLY A 42 1.20 -10.93 -4.28
CA GLY A 42 0.05 -10.16 -4.77
C GLY A 42 0.30 -8.66 -4.62
N PHE A 43 -0.67 -7.91 -4.08
CA PHE A 43 -0.52 -6.46 -3.87
C PHE A 43 0.67 -6.15 -2.96
N TRP A 44 0.86 -6.93 -1.89
CA TRP A 44 1.93 -6.75 -0.91
C TRP A 44 3.31 -7.22 -1.40
N GLY A 45 3.37 -7.87 -2.58
CA GLY A 45 4.62 -8.15 -3.27
C GLY A 45 5.10 -7.00 -4.17
N LEU A 46 4.20 -6.10 -4.57
CA LEU A 46 4.55 -4.94 -5.43
C LEU A 46 5.23 -3.83 -4.64
N ALA A 47 4.70 -3.53 -3.45
CA ALA A 47 5.27 -2.57 -2.50
C ALA A 47 4.72 -2.86 -1.10
N ARG A 48 5.50 -2.55 -0.06
CA ARG A 48 5.15 -2.81 1.35
C ARG A 48 3.87 -2.07 1.78
N HIS A 49 3.61 -0.91 1.18
CA HIS A 49 2.50 -0.01 1.48
C HIS A 49 1.78 0.44 0.19
N ILE A 50 1.48 -0.50 -0.70
CA ILE A 50 0.76 -0.25 -1.97
C ILE A 50 -0.64 0.36 -1.77
N ASN A 51 -1.25 0.10 -0.60
CA ASN A 51 -2.51 0.72 -0.20
C ASN A 51 -2.37 2.23 -0.06
N TYR A 52 -1.24 2.75 0.44
CA TYR A 52 -1.01 4.19 0.59
C TYR A 52 -0.87 4.88 -0.77
N LEU A 53 -0.18 4.23 -1.72
CA LEU A 53 -0.16 4.69 -3.11
C LEU A 53 -1.58 4.76 -3.68
N GLY A 54 -2.41 3.75 -3.41
CA GLY A 54 -3.80 3.74 -3.84
C GLY A 54 -4.62 4.92 -3.32
N GLU A 55 -4.43 5.31 -2.04
CA GLU A 55 -5.12 6.46 -1.44
C GLU A 55 -4.65 7.77 -2.08
N ILE A 56 -3.34 7.93 -2.31
CA ILE A 56 -2.77 9.11 -2.97
C ILE A 56 -3.30 9.24 -4.41
N VAL A 57 -3.31 8.15 -5.18
CA VAL A 57 -3.85 8.14 -6.56
C VAL A 57 -5.34 8.50 -6.57
N GLN A 58 -6.11 7.98 -5.61
CA GLN A 58 -7.52 8.32 -5.48
C GLN A 58 -7.73 9.79 -5.11
N ALA A 59 -6.93 10.33 -4.19
CA ALA A 59 -6.97 11.74 -3.82
C ALA A 59 -6.65 12.65 -5.02
N VAL A 60 -5.61 12.31 -5.80
CA VAL A 60 -5.27 13.05 -7.03
C VAL A 60 -6.42 13.01 -8.04
N ALA A 61 -7.02 11.83 -8.25
CA ALA A 61 -8.16 11.70 -9.15
C ALA A 61 -9.36 12.57 -8.74
N LEU A 62 -9.60 12.73 -7.42
CA LEU A 62 -10.63 13.62 -6.89
C LEU A 62 -10.28 15.11 -7.02
N ALA A 63 -8.99 15.46 -7.03
CA ALA A 63 -8.53 16.84 -7.17
C ALA A 63 -8.65 17.35 -8.62
N ILE A 64 -8.48 16.47 -9.62
CA ILE A 64 -8.46 16.83 -11.05
C ILE A 64 -9.71 17.63 -11.49
N PRO A 65 -10.95 17.22 -11.21
CA PRO A 65 -12.12 18.01 -11.62
C PRO A 65 -12.10 19.46 -11.10
N GLY A 66 -11.54 19.66 -9.89
CA GLY A 66 -11.41 20.98 -9.28
C GLY A 66 -10.36 21.88 -9.94
N THR A 67 -9.42 21.34 -10.72
CA THR A 67 -8.44 22.11 -11.51
C THR A 67 -8.89 22.34 -12.94
N LEU A 68 -9.89 21.59 -13.42
CA LEU A 68 -10.47 21.72 -14.75
C LEU A 68 -11.55 22.81 -14.84
N VAL A 69 -11.94 23.42 -13.72
CA VAL A 69 -12.86 24.56 -13.72
C VAL A 69 -12.08 25.82 -14.16
N PRO A 70 -12.54 26.59 -15.16
CA PRO A 70 -11.75 27.67 -15.75
C PRO A 70 -11.30 28.75 -14.75
N TRP A 71 -12.04 28.91 -13.66
CA TRP A 71 -11.82 29.92 -12.62
C TRP A 71 -10.82 29.46 -11.54
N SER A 72 -10.40 28.19 -11.58
CA SER A 72 -9.51 27.56 -10.59
C SER A 72 -8.30 26.86 -11.21
N LEU A 73 -7.99 27.13 -12.48
CA LEU A 73 -6.82 26.55 -13.17
C LEU A 73 -5.50 26.83 -12.44
N THR A 74 -5.41 27.95 -11.70
CA THR A 74 -4.26 28.34 -10.88
C THR A 74 -4.47 28.08 -9.38
N SER A 75 -5.62 27.55 -8.99
CA SER A 75 -5.94 27.32 -7.59
C SER A 75 -5.22 26.09 -7.04
N LEU A 76 -4.48 26.29 -5.96
CA LEU A 76 -3.86 25.19 -5.20
C LEU A 76 -4.87 24.46 -4.30
N LEU A 77 -6.08 25.00 -4.13
CA LEU A 77 -7.07 24.48 -3.19
C LEU A 77 -7.42 23.00 -3.42
N PRO A 78 -7.68 22.51 -4.65
CA PRO A 78 -7.96 21.09 -4.89
C PRO A 78 -6.78 20.17 -4.57
N TRP A 79 -5.54 20.69 -4.65
CA TRP A 79 -4.31 19.93 -4.41
C TRP A 79 -3.96 19.78 -2.93
N LEU A 80 -4.55 20.58 -2.04
CA LEU A 80 -4.29 20.47 -0.60
C LEU A 80 -4.65 19.07 -0.06
N TYR A 81 -5.66 18.42 -0.62
CA TYR A 81 -6.09 17.09 -0.20
C TYR A 81 -5.10 15.96 -0.58
N PRO A 82 -4.66 15.83 -1.85
CA PRO A 82 -3.54 14.94 -2.19
C PRO A 82 -2.26 15.24 -1.41
N LEU A 83 -1.90 16.52 -1.25
CA LEU A 83 -0.70 16.94 -0.52
C LEU A 83 -0.76 16.53 0.95
N TYR A 84 -1.93 16.66 1.59
CA TYR A 84 -2.17 16.16 2.94
C TYR A 84 -1.90 14.65 3.04
N TYR A 85 -2.39 13.84 2.10
CA TYR A 85 -2.14 12.39 2.13
C TYR A 85 -0.67 12.04 1.92
N VAL A 86 0.04 12.74 1.04
CA VAL A 86 1.49 12.54 0.88
C VAL A 86 2.21 12.88 2.18
N ALA A 87 1.91 14.05 2.77
CA ALA A 87 2.50 14.48 4.04
C ALA A 87 2.18 13.53 5.20
N LEU A 88 1.01 12.89 5.18
CA LEU A 88 0.59 11.89 6.17
C LEU A 88 1.29 10.55 5.98
N PHE A 89 1.32 10.02 4.74
CA PHE A 89 1.78 8.64 4.50
C PHE A 89 3.29 8.48 4.43
N VAL A 90 4.03 9.50 4.00
CA VAL A 90 5.49 9.47 3.93
C VAL A 90 6.18 9.23 5.30
N PRO A 91 5.80 9.90 6.39
CA PRO A 91 6.31 9.56 7.72
C PRO A 91 5.67 8.27 8.24
N ARG A 92 4.35 8.11 8.06
CA ARG A 92 3.61 6.95 8.58
C ARG A 92 4.16 5.61 8.10
N GLN A 93 4.60 5.50 6.85
CA GLN A 93 5.19 4.24 6.37
C GLN A 93 6.47 3.86 7.13
N LYS A 94 7.24 4.83 7.63
CA LYS A 94 8.45 4.54 8.42
C LYS A 94 8.06 3.97 9.77
N ASP A 95 7.08 4.60 10.41
CA ASP A 95 6.55 4.16 11.70
C ASP A 95 5.96 2.76 11.58
N ASP A 96 5.20 2.49 10.51
CA ASP A 96 4.63 1.16 10.25
C ASP A 96 5.71 0.10 9.98
N ASP A 97 6.75 0.42 9.19
CA ASP A 97 7.90 -0.47 8.96
C ASP A 97 8.63 -0.77 10.28
N GLU A 98 8.80 0.23 11.16
CA GLU A 98 9.40 0.02 12.48
C GLU A 98 8.53 -0.87 13.38
N GLN A 99 7.22 -0.67 13.39
CA GLN A 99 6.29 -1.54 14.13
C GLN A 99 6.32 -2.98 13.61
N LEU A 100 6.43 -3.18 12.29
CA LEU A 100 6.62 -4.51 11.70
C LEU A 100 7.94 -5.14 12.13
N ARG A 101 9.03 -4.37 12.10
CA ARG A 101 10.35 -4.83 12.53
C ARG A 101 10.34 -5.27 14.00
N LEU A 102 9.77 -4.46 14.88
CA LEU A 102 9.62 -4.79 16.31
C LEU A 102 8.77 -6.05 16.53
N LYS A 103 7.74 -6.25 15.70
CA LYS A 103 6.81 -7.38 15.84
C LYS A 103 7.37 -8.71 15.35
N TYR A 104 8.10 -8.71 14.23
CA TYR A 104 8.58 -9.94 13.58
C TYR A 104 10.06 -10.20 13.80
N GLY A 105 10.80 -9.24 14.36
CA GLY A 105 12.24 -9.29 14.54
C GLY A 105 13.00 -8.85 13.30
N ASP A 106 14.28 -8.50 13.51
CA ASP A 106 15.13 -7.91 12.47
C ASP A 106 15.36 -8.87 11.29
N SER A 107 15.68 -10.14 11.57
CA SER A 107 15.98 -11.12 10.53
C SER A 107 14.79 -11.39 9.59
N ALA A 108 13.58 -11.49 10.15
CA ALA A 108 12.36 -11.67 9.38
C ALA A 108 12.00 -10.43 8.55
N PHE A 109 12.21 -9.24 9.13
CA PHE A 109 11.95 -7.98 8.45
C PHE A 109 12.95 -7.74 7.31
N GLU A 110 14.23 -8.04 7.50
CA GLU A 110 15.24 -7.97 6.44
C GLU A 110 14.91 -8.91 5.28
N ALA A 111 14.54 -10.16 5.56
CA ALA A 111 14.08 -11.10 4.53
C ALA A 111 12.82 -10.59 3.79
N TYR A 112 11.93 -9.88 4.50
CA TYR A 112 10.77 -9.24 3.89
C TYR A 112 11.17 -8.09 2.96
N VAL A 113 12.06 -7.20 3.42
CA VAL A 113 12.56 -6.06 2.63
C VAL A 113 13.33 -6.53 1.39
N GLN A 114 14.09 -7.62 1.48
CA GLN A 114 14.77 -8.21 0.32
C GLN A 114 13.79 -8.69 -0.75
N ARG A 115 12.64 -9.26 -0.36
CA ARG A 115 11.60 -9.71 -1.29
C ARG A 115 10.78 -8.56 -1.86
N VAL A 116 10.49 -7.55 -1.04
CA VAL A 116 9.64 -6.41 -1.40
C VAL A 116 10.40 -5.13 -1.09
N PRO A 117 11.33 -4.69 -1.96
CA PRO A 117 12.24 -3.57 -1.66
C PRO A 117 11.53 -2.22 -1.66
N TYR A 118 10.45 -2.07 -2.44
CA TYR A 118 9.70 -0.83 -2.57
C TYR A 118 8.76 -0.59 -1.38
N ARG A 119 8.75 0.64 -0.86
CA ARG A 119 7.90 1.11 0.23
C ARG A 119 6.49 1.36 -0.25
N MET A 120 6.30 2.25 -1.22
CA MET A 120 4.97 2.71 -1.64
C MET A 120 4.79 2.66 -3.16
N VAL A 121 5.79 3.12 -3.92
CA VAL A 121 5.73 3.23 -5.38
C VAL A 121 6.53 2.09 -6.00
N PRO A 122 5.87 1.08 -6.60
CA PRO A 122 6.57 -0.02 -7.25
C PRO A 122 7.59 0.49 -8.28
N CYS A 123 8.75 -0.16 -8.34
CA CYS A 123 9.85 0.18 -9.26
C CYS A 123 10.53 1.53 -9.04
N ILE A 124 10.09 2.33 -8.05
CA ILE A 124 10.64 3.66 -7.78
C ILE A 124 11.07 3.77 -6.32
N TRP A 125 10.13 3.57 -5.39
CA TRP A 125 10.34 3.87 -3.97
C TRP A 125 9.61 2.97 -3.00
#